data_AF-A0A8S1W5M2-F1
#
_entry.id   AF-A0A8S1W5M2-F1
#
_cell.length_a   1.000
_cell.length_b   1.000
_cell.length_c   1.000
_cell.angle_alpha   90.00
_cell.angle_beta   90.00
_cell.angle_gamma   90.00
#
_symmetry.space_group_name_H-M   'P 1'
#
loop_
_entity.id
_entity.type
_entity.pdbx_description
1 polymer ?
#
loop_
_entity_poly.entity_id
_entity_poly.type
_entity_poly.pdbx_seq_one_letter_code
_entity_poly.pdbx_strand_id
1 'polypeptide(L)'
;MGKLILIIEYLEQNKKWIVIQNIEVDFLGQRLCFINDNLFTFQPSDGNLMYVYEMNSVSSEFMKTNILMQIKLLVSKHENYINLIRRIDNDKFQIDKDLYGQISHDGWYLITWDNISKEIQIRRCILYMKFQK
;
A
#
# COMPACT_ATOMS: atom_id res chain seq x y z
N MET A 1 -14.30 20.77 11.80
CA MET A 1 -14.73 20.22 10.49
C MET A 1 -14.30 18.77 10.45
N GLY A 2 -15.19 17.85 10.05
CA GLY A 2 -14.84 16.44 9.85
C GLY A 2 -13.85 16.28 8.69
N LYS A 3 -13.05 15.21 8.72
CA LYS A 3 -12.10 14.87 7.65
C LYS A 3 -12.74 13.78 6.79
N LEU A 4 -12.64 13.92 5.47
CA LEU A 4 -13.34 13.05 4.52
C LEU A 4 -12.38 12.51 3.47
N ILE A 5 -12.57 11.26 3.09
CA ILE A 5 -12.15 10.72 1.80
C ILE A 5 -13.34 10.82 0.85
N LEU A 6 -13.15 11.42 -0.31
CA LEU A 6 -14.15 11.52 -1.35
C LEU A 6 -13.88 10.44 -2.40
N ILE A 7 -14.84 9.54 -2.59
CA ILE A 7 -14.83 8.65 -3.75
C ILE A 7 -15.58 9.38 -4.87
N ILE A 8 -14.87 9.61 -5.98
CA ILE A 8 -15.40 10.34 -7.12
C ILE A 8 -15.38 9.47 -8.37
N GLU A 9 -16.41 9.62 -9.18
CA GLU A 9 -16.55 8.93 -10.46
C GLU A 9 -16.77 9.94 -11.58
N TYR A 10 -16.16 9.69 -12.74
CA TYR A 10 -16.36 10.52 -13.92
C TYR A 10 -17.54 10.01 -14.74
N LEU A 11 -18.57 10.84 -14.89
CA LEU A 11 -19.71 10.55 -15.75
C LEU A 11 -19.48 11.13 -17.15
N GLU A 12 -19.31 10.24 -18.12
CA GLU A 12 -19.11 10.59 -19.53
C GLU A 12 -20.28 11.37 -20.14
N GLN A 13 -21.53 11.02 -19.78
CA GLN A 13 -22.73 11.63 -20.37
C GLN A 13 -22.77 13.15 -20.12
N ASN A 14 -22.27 13.57 -18.95
CA ASN A 14 -22.31 14.96 -18.51
C ASN A 14 -20.91 15.61 -18.44
N LYS A 15 -19.85 14.86 -18.76
CA LYS A 15 -18.44 15.25 -18.65
C LYS A 15 -18.08 15.85 -17.29
N LYS A 16 -18.60 15.26 -16.20
CA LYS A 16 -18.45 15.78 -14.83
C LYS A 16 -18.01 14.70 -13.86
N TRP A 17 -17.18 15.08 -12.90
CA TRP A 17 -16.89 14.28 -11.71
C TRP A 17 -18.04 14.46 -10.71
N ILE A 18 -18.54 13.35 -10.19
CA ILE A 18 -19.53 13.32 -9.11
C ILE A 18 -18.94 12.61 -7.90
N VAL A 19 -19.34 13.04 -6.70
CA VAL A 19 -19.01 12.33 -5.46
C VAL A 19 -20.01 11.20 -5.29
N ILE A 20 -19.53 9.96 -5.31
CA ILE A 20 -20.37 8.76 -5.12
C ILE A 20 -20.38 8.31 -3.65
N GLN A 21 -19.36 8.67 -2.88
CA GLN A 21 -19.29 8.33 -1.46
C GLN A 21 -18.45 9.34 -0.68
N ASN A 22 -18.89 9.64 0.55
CA ASN A 22 -18.11 10.37 1.55
C ASN A 22 -17.75 9.41 2.68
N ILE A 23 -16.46 9.22 2.94
CA ILE A 23 -15.98 8.35 4.02
C ILE A 23 -15.36 9.23 5.11
N GLU A 24 -15.96 9.23 6.29
CA GLU A 24 -15.41 9.92 7.46
C GLU A 24 -14.16 9.22 7.98
N VAL A 25 -13.13 10.02 8.27
CA VAL A 25 -11.86 9.53 8.82
C VAL A 25 -11.42 10.38 10.01
N ASP A 26 -10.79 9.72 10.98
CA ASP A 26 -10.33 10.39 12.20
C ASP A 26 -9.08 11.27 11.94
N PHE A 27 -8.29 10.93 10.93
CA PHE A 27 -6.95 11.48 10.67
C PHE A 27 -6.82 12.03 9.25
N LEU A 28 -5.89 12.97 9.04
CA LEU A 28 -5.56 13.45 7.70
C LEU A 28 -4.81 12.35 6.95
N GLY A 29 -5.03 12.25 5.64
CA GLY A 29 -4.35 11.27 4.81
C GLY A 29 -2.96 11.73 4.39
N GLN A 30 -1.99 10.82 4.42
CA GLN A 30 -0.71 11.01 3.72
C GLN A 30 -0.73 10.31 2.35
N ARG A 31 -1.33 9.12 2.26
CA ARG A 31 -1.36 8.32 1.04
C ARG A 31 -2.71 7.65 0.85
N LEU A 32 -3.17 7.62 -0.39
CA LEU A 32 -4.31 6.84 -0.84
C LEU A 32 -3.91 6.11 -2.12
N CYS A 33 -4.22 4.82 -2.22
CA CYS A 33 -3.83 4.01 -3.37
C CYS A 33 -4.87 2.92 -3.63
N PHE A 34 -5.47 2.93 -4.81
CA PHE A 34 -6.27 1.82 -5.31
C PHE A 34 -5.36 0.64 -5.64
N ILE A 35 -5.74 -0.52 -5.12
CA ILE A 35 -5.11 -1.82 -5.41
C ILE A 35 -5.74 -2.39 -6.68
N ASN A 36 -7.05 -2.25 -6.78
CA ASN A 36 -7.89 -2.56 -7.93
C ASN A 36 -9.20 -1.79 -7.80
N ASP A 37 -10.18 -2.07 -8.66
CA ASP A 37 -11.46 -1.35 -8.71
C ASP A 37 -12.31 -1.51 -7.43
N ASN A 38 -12.10 -2.59 -6.66
CA ASN A 38 -12.89 -2.94 -5.49
C ASN A 38 -12.12 -2.79 -4.18
N LEU A 39 -10.85 -2.36 -4.21
CA LEU A 39 -10.01 -2.34 -3.03
C LEU A 39 -9.02 -1.18 -3.09
N PHE A 40 -8.97 -0.39 -2.02
CA PHE A 40 -7.96 0.66 -1.87
C PHE A 40 -7.40 0.71 -0.46
N THR A 41 -6.29 1.43 -0.32
CA THR A 41 -5.60 1.65 0.93
C THR A 41 -5.56 3.13 1.28
N PHE A 42 -5.65 3.41 2.57
CA PHE A 42 -5.52 4.74 3.13
C PHE A 42 -4.51 4.72 4.27
N GLN A 43 -3.48 5.55 4.15
CA GLN A 43 -2.47 5.75 5.19
C GLN A 43 -2.70 7.13 5.84
N PRO A 44 -3.08 7.18 7.13
CA PRO A 44 -3.16 8.44 7.87
C PRO A 44 -1.76 9.04 8.11
N SER A 45 -1.69 10.35 8.34
CA SER A 45 -0.45 11.12 8.46
C SER A 45 0.37 10.81 9.70
N ASP A 46 -0.26 10.31 10.75
CA ASP A 46 0.35 10.01 12.05
C ASP A 46 0.62 8.51 12.25
N GLY A 47 0.25 7.67 11.28
CA GLY A 47 0.22 6.23 11.46
C GLY A 47 1.26 5.48 10.65
N ASN A 48 1.83 4.46 11.31
CA ASN A 48 2.51 3.34 10.64
C ASN A 48 1.52 2.23 10.23
N LEU A 49 0.22 2.55 10.27
CA LEU A 49 -0.88 1.68 9.91
C LEU A 49 -1.43 2.12 8.56
N MET A 50 -1.85 1.13 7.78
CA MET A 50 -2.57 1.34 6.54
C MET A 50 -3.92 0.66 6.68
N TYR A 51 -4.97 1.44 6.49
CA TYR A 51 -6.35 0.96 6.49
C TYR A 51 -6.69 0.45 5.09
N VAL A 52 -7.37 -0.68 5.02
CA VAL A 52 -7.85 -1.27 3.77
C VAL A 52 -9.34 -1.04 3.68
N TYR A 53 -9.78 -0.53 2.54
CA TYR A 53 -11.17 -0.28 2.21
C TYR A 53 -11.55 -1.17 1.04
N GLU A 54 -12.64 -1.93 1.19
CA GLU A 54 -13.14 -2.86 0.19
C GLU A 54 -14.57 -2.48 -0.20
N MET A 55 -14.88 -2.57 -1.49
CA MET A 55 -16.20 -2.31 -2.04
C MET A 55 -17.18 -3.38 -1.57
N ASN A 56 -18.24 -2.97 -0.90
CA ASN A 56 -19.36 -3.84 -0.58
C ASN A 56 -20.14 -4.15 -1.85
N SER A 57 -20.26 -5.43 -2.22
CA SER A 57 -20.95 -5.85 -3.44
C SER A 57 -22.47 -5.58 -3.45
N VAL A 58 -23.07 -5.37 -2.27
CA VAL A 58 -24.51 -5.12 -2.12
C VAL A 58 -24.80 -3.62 -2.14
N SER A 59 -24.09 -2.82 -1.34
CA SER A 59 -24.33 -1.38 -1.28
C SER A 59 -23.57 -0.58 -2.35
N SER A 60 -22.57 -1.18 -3.01
CA SER A 60 -21.64 -0.46 -3.90
C SER A 60 -20.93 0.70 -3.21
N GLU A 61 -20.64 0.55 -1.91
CA GLU A 61 -19.90 1.52 -1.11
C GLU A 61 -18.63 0.87 -0.57
N PHE A 62 -17.52 1.64 -0.53
CA PHE A 62 -16.30 1.20 0.11
C PHE A 62 -16.44 1.24 1.63
N MET A 63 -16.17 0.12 2.29
CA MET A 63 -16.19 0.01 3.74
C MET A 63 -14.79 -0.28 4.26
N LYS A 64 -14.46 0.33 5.41
CA LYS A 64 -13.22 0.01 6.13
C LYS A 64 -13.28 -1.45 6.55
N THR A 65 -12.32 -2.25 6.11
CA THR A 65 -12.21 -3.64 6.53
C THR A 65 -11.59 -3.75 7.93
N ASN A 66 -11.73 -4.91 8.56
CA ASN A 66 -11.02 -5.23 9.81
C ASN A 66 -9.53 -5.55 9.60
N ILE A 67 -9.04 -5.49 8.35
CA ILE A 67 -7.65 -5.77 8.02
C ILE A 67 -6.83 -4.50 8.25
N LEU A 68 -5.95 -4.56 9.24
CA LEU A 68 -4.91 -3.55 9.47
C LEU A 68 -3.60 -4.04 8.89
N MET A 69 -3.11 -3.35 7.86
CA MET A 69 -1.77 -3.59 7.35
C MET A 69 -0.78 -2.73 8.14
N GLN A 70 0.08 -3.37 8.94
CA GLN A 70 1.27 -2.70 9.45
C GLN A 70 2.29 -2.64 8.32
N ILE A 71 2.75 -1.43 7.99
CA ILE A 71 3.85 -1.25 7.03
C ILE A 71 5.13 -1.67 7.75
N LYS A 72 5.44 -2.97 7.71
CA LYS A 72 6.65 -3.52 8.34
C LYS A 72 7.88 -3.44 7.44
N LEU A 73 7.66 -3.34 6.14
CA LEU A 73 8.73 -3.43 5.15
C LEU A 73 8.46 -2.43 4.02
N LEU A 74 9.34 -1.46 3.89
CA LEU A 74 9.42 -0.59 2.73
C LEU A 74 10.45 -1.19 1.77
N VAL A 75 10.04 -1.41 0.53
CA VAL A 75 10.92 -1.90 -0.54
C VAL A 75 11.20 -0.73 -1.48
N SER A 76 12.47 -0.37 -1.64
CA SER A 76 12.91 0.65 -2.59
C SER A 76 13.80 0.01 -3.64
N LYS A 77 13.42 0.11 -4.91
CA LYS A 77 14.21 -0.40 -6.04
C LYS A 77 14.93 0.77 -6.72
N HIS A 78 16.24 0.64 -6.87
CA HIS A 78 17.07 1.56 -7.66
C HIS A 78 17.99 0.72 -8.56
N GLU A 79 17.71 0.72 -9.86
CA GLU A 79 18.40 -0.11 -10.86
C GLU A 79 18.40 -1.62 -10.48
N ASN A 80 19.58 -2.19 -10.24
CA ASN A 80 19.83 -3.59 -9.87
C ASN A 80 19.80 -3.84 -8.36
N TYR A 81 19.50 -2.81 -7.55
CA TYR A 81 19.49 -2.91 -6.09
C TYR A 81 18.08 -2.82 -5.54
N ILE A 82 17.77 -3.69 -4.57
CA ILE A 82 16.56 -3.64 -3.77
C ILE A 82 16.97 -3.33 -2.34
N ASN A 83 16.61 -2.15 -1.85
CA ASN A 83 16.74 -1.79 -0.45
C ASN A 83 15.49 -2.24 0.29
N LEU A 84 15.66 -3.16 1.24
CA LEU A 84 14.64 -3.54 2.20
C LEU A 84 14.85 -2.70 3.46
N ILE A 85 13.92 -1.77 3.69
CA ILE A 85 13.91 -0.94 4.88
C ILE A 85 12.84 -1.51 5.81
N ARG A 86 13.28 -2.17 6.88
CA ARG A 86 12.39 -2.70 7.90
C ARG A 86 12.26 -1.68 9.02
N ARG A 87 11.04 -1.43 9.48
CA ARG A 87 10.83 -0.71 10.74
C ARG A 87 11.03 -1.70 11.89
N ILE A 88 11.93 -1.36 12.80
CA ILE A 88 12.18 -2.02 14.08
C ILE A 88 11.42 -1.23 15.15
N ASP A 89 11.25 -1.82 16.33
CA ASP A 89 10.66 -1.18 17.49
C ASP A 89 11.25 0.23 17.76
N ASN A 90 10.42 1.10 18.33
CA ASN A 90 10.72 2.50 18.67
C ASN A 90 11.09 3.40 17.46
N ASP A 91 10.36 3.29 16.34
CA ASP A 91 10.54 4.15 15.15
C ASP A 91 11.95 4.11 14.53
N LYS A 92 12.71 3.04 14.81
CA LYS A 92 14.01 2.81 14.20
C LYS A 92 13.83 2.08 12.87
N PHE A 93 14.66 2.41 11.90
CA PHE A 93 14.67 1.73 10.61
C PHE A 93 16.02 1.03 10.43
N GLN A 94 15.99 -0.25 10.03
CA GLN A 94 17.17 -0.98 9.62
C GLN A 94 17.09 -1.26 8.12
N ILE A 95 18.18 -0.94 7.45
CA ILE A 95 18.43 -1.32 6.07
C ILE A 95 19.17 -2.65 6.13
N ASP A 96 18.57 -3.70 5.59
CA ASP A 96 19.28 -4.97 5.40
C ASP A 96 20.22 -4.81 4.21
N LYS A 97 21.52 -4.64 4.47
CA LYS A 97 22.56 -4.39 3.46
C LYS A 97 23.06 -5.66 2.77
N ASP A 98 22.76 -6.84 3.33
CA ASP A 98 23.27 -8.13 2.87
C ASP A 98 22.22 -8.99 2.15
N LEU A 99 21.09 -8.38 1.80
CA LEU A 99 20.00 -9.03 1.11
C LEU A 99 20.06 -8.71 -0.38
N TYR A 100 20.47 -9.71 -1.16
CA TYR A 100 20.46 -9.65 -2.61
C TYR A 100 19.17 -10.28 -3.11
N GLY A 101 18.52 -9.65 -4.08
CA GLY A 101 17.27 -10.20 -4.58
C GLY A 101 16.75 -9.53 -5.83
N GLN A 102 15.75 -10.17 -6.41
CA GLN A 102 15.02 -9.67 -7.54
C GLN A 102 13.53 -9.81 -7.27
N ILE A 103 12.77 -8.81 -7.68
CA ILE A 103 11.33 -8.89 -7.73
C ILE A 103 10.90 -9.48 -9.07
N SER A 104 9.92 -10.38 -9.07
CA SER A 104 9.30 -10.90 -10.28
C SER A 104 8.76 -9.74 -11.14
N HIS A 105 8.68 -9.97 -12.45
CA HIS A 105 8.27 -8.93 -13.39
C HIS A 105 6.89 -8.34 -13.09
N ASP A 106 5.98 -9.18 -12.57
CA ASP A 106 4.63 -8.82 -12.15
C ASP A 106 4.56 -8.18 -10.75
N GLY A 107 5.66 -8.17 -9.99
CA GLY A 107 5.75 -7.61 -8.65
C GLY A 107 5.21 -8.50 -7.52
N TRP A 108 4.73 -9.70 -7.83
CA TRP A 108 4.05 -10.57 -6.86
C TRP A 108 4.99 -11.37 -5.98
N TYR A 109 6.24 -11.55 -6.39
CA TYR A 109 7.22 -12.36 -5.68
C TYR A 109 8.53 -11.60 -5.53
N LEU A 110 9.09 -11.64 -4.34
CA LEU A 110 10.46 -11.23 -4.07
C LEU A 110 11.28 -12.49 -3.79
N ILE A 111 12.28 -12.70 -4.62
CA ILE A 111 13.28 -13.75 -4.45
C ILE A 111 14.51 -13.10 -3.83
N THR A 112 14.95 -13.61 -2.71
CA THR A 112 16.09 -13.11 -1.97
C THR A 112 17.07 -14.22 -1.63
N TRP A 113 18.36 -13.94 -1.73
CA TRP A 113 19.42 -14.75 -1.15
C TRP A 113 19.76 -14.23 0.24
N ASP A 114 19.58 -15.07 1.26
CA ASP A 114 20.02 -14.78 2.61
C ASP A 114 21.44 -15.31 2.81
N ASN A 115 22.39 -14.39 2.93
CA ASN A 115 23.79 -14.75 3.07
C ASN A 115 24.13 -15.41 4.42
N ILE A 116 23.27 -15.28 5.43
CA ILE A 116 23.47 -15.90 6.75
C ILE A 116 23.00 -17.36 6.71
N SER A 117 21.75 -17.61 6.32
CA SER A 117 21.21 -18.97 6.22
C SER A 117 21.75 -19.76 5.02
N LYS A 118 22.31 -19.07 4.01
CA LYS A 118 22.71 -19.67 2.73
C LYS A 118 21.53 -20.28 1.97
N GLU A 119 20.35 -19.69 2.12
CA GLU A 119 19.12 -20.15 1.48
C GLU A 119 18.51 -19.10 0.55
N ILE A 120 17.84 -19.60 -0.50
CA ILE A 120 16.94 -18.78 -1.31
C ILE A 120 15.60 -18.72 -0.59
N GLN A 121 15.12 -17.50 -0.34
CA GLN A 121 13.79 -17.25 0.18
C GLN A 121 12.92 -16.65 -0.91
N ILE A 122 11.74 -17.23 -1.12
CA ILE A 122 10.72 -16.72 -2.02
C ILE A 122 9.58 -16.21 -1.16
N ARG A 123 9.28 -14.93 -1.26
CA ARG A 123 8.22 -14.28 -0.49
C ARG A 123 7.19 -13.72 -1.45
N ARG A 124 5.91 -14.01 -1.19
CA ARG A 124 4.83 -13.35 -1.90
C ARG A 124 4.75 -11.90 -1.42
N CYS A 125 5.01 -10.97 -2.33
CA CYS A 125 4.89 -9.56 -2.08
C CYS A 125 3.46 -9.10 -2.33
N ILE A 126 2.96 -8.31 -1.40
CA ILE A 126 1.83 -7.41 -1.66
C ILE A 126 2.47 -6.05 -1.87
N LEU A 127 2.97 -5.81 -3.08
CA LEU A 127 3.71 -4.60 -3.42
C LEU A 127 2.79 -3.56 -4.04
N TYR A 128 2.75 -2.38 -3.44
CA TYR A 128 2.12 -1.19 -4.01
C TYR A 128 3.20 -0.34 -4.66
N MET A 129 3.44 -0.54 -5.95
CA MET A 129 4.37 0.31 -6.71
C MET A 129 3.70 1.64 -7.04
N LYS A 130 4.30 2.74 -6.58
CA LYS A 130 3.92 4.10 -6.96
C LYS A 130 4.93 4.58 -8.01
N PHE A 131 4.49 4.75 -9.25
CA PHE A 131 5.26 5.50 -10.24
C PHE A 131 5.01 7.00 -10.01
N GLN A 132 6.05 7.74 -9.68
CA GLN A 132 6.04 9.20 -9.85
C GLN A 132 6.51 9.47 -11.28
N LYS A 133 5.64 10.09 -12.09
CA LYS A 133 6.05 10.75 -13.33
C LYS A 133 6.77 12.05 -13.00
#